data_AF-A0A970LC07-F1
#
_entry.id   AF-A0A970LC07-F1
#
_cell.length_a   1.000
_cell.length_b   1.000
_cell.length_c   1.000
_cell.angle_alpha   90.00
_cell.angle_beta   90.00
_cell.angle_gamma   90.00
#
_symmetry.space_group_name_H-M   'P 1'
#
loop_
_entity.id
_entity.type
_entity.pdbx_description
1 polymer ?
#
loop_
_entity_poly.entity_id
_entity_poly.type
_entity_poly.pdbx_seq_one_letter_code
_entity_poly.pdbx_strand_id
1 'polypeptide(L)'
;AEQAQDPQLRQLCLELAKQEEQHLNTINQILSGQIPNMAQQQGQQGQQQGQQGQQQSSQNMSMQGMSSGQTGMTNQQDADLCTDLLSTEKYVSGTYDIAIFEFRDTNIRQALNHIQKEEQEHGEKIFNYMQSKGMYNVQQ
;
A
#
# COMPACT_ATOMS: atom_id res chain seq x y z
N ALA A 1 -9.80 -10.38 2.31
CA ALA A 1 -10.76 -9.49 3.03
C ALA A 1 -11.69 -10.26 3.97
N GLU A 2 -12.35 -11.34 3.53
CA GLU A 2 -13.33 -12.06 4.36
C GLU A 2 -12.76 -12.72 5.62
N GLN A 3 -11.45 -13.03 5.61
CA GLN A 3 -10.73 -13.56 6.76
C GLN A 3 -10.44 -12.52 7.85
N ALA A 4 -10.50 -11.22 7.52
CA ALA A 4 -10.27 -10.15 8.48
C ALA A 4 -11.47 -9.97 9.40
N GLN A 5 -11.24 -10.01 10.72
CA GLN A 5 -12.28 -9.78 11.72
C GLN A 5 -12.45 -8.30 12.02
N ASP A 6 -11.35 -7.54 12.12
CA ASP A 6 -11.39 -6.10 12.28
C ASP A 6 -11.99 -5.43 11.01
N PRO A 7 -13.08 -4.63 11.15
CA PRO A 7 -13.70 -3.98 10.00
C PRO A 7 -12.78 -3.01 9.26
N GLN A 8 -11.85 -2.35 9.95
CA GLN A 8 -10.86 -1.46 9.34
C GLN A 8 -9.86 -2.28 8.51
N LEU A 9 -9.40 -3.42 9.02
CA LEU A 9 -8.53 -4.31 8.24
C LEU A 9 -9.25 -4.86 7.02
N ARG A 10 -10.51 -5.25 7.16
CA ARG A 10 -11.34 -5.69 6.04
C ARG A 10 -11.43 -4.61 4.96
N GLN A 11 -11.71 -3.37 5.37
CA GLN A 11 -11.80 -2.24 4.44
C GLN A 11 -10.45 -1.97 3.75
N LEU A 12 -9.35 -2.04 4.49
CA LEU A 12 -8.00 -1.93 3.93
C LEU A 12 -7.74 -3.03 2.89
N CYS A 13 -8.01 -4.30 3.20
CA CYS A 13 -7.85 -5.39 2.24
C CYS A 13 -8.69 -5.21 0.96
N LEU A 14 -9.90 -4.65 1.08
CA LEU A 14 -10.76 -4.39 -0.09
C LEU A 14 -10.24 -3.24 -0.94
N GLU A 15 -9.68 -2.20 -0.31
CA GLU A 15 -9.02 -1.10 -1.02
C GLU A 15 -7.80 -1.61 -1.79
N LEU A 16 -6.88 -2.32 -1.12
CA LEU A 16 -5.68 -2.88 -1.74
C LEU A 16 -6.03 -3.84 -2.88
N ALA A 17 -6.98 -4.76 -2.68
CA ALA A 17 -7.40 -5.70 -3.71
C ALA A 17 -7.89 -5.01 -5.00
N LYS A 18 -8.52 -3.84 -4.89
CA LYS A 18 -8.94 -3.07 -6.06
C LYS A 18 -7.74 -2.45 -6.80
N GLN A 19 -6.71 -2.00 -6.08
CA GLN A 19 -5.47 -1.49 -6.65
C GLN A 19 -4.70 -2.64 -7.35
N GLU A 20 -4.61 -3.80 -6.72
CA GLU A 20 -4.02 -5.02 -7.30
C GLU A 20 -4.71 -5.47 -8.60
N GLU A 21 -6.04 -5.34 -8.69
CA GLU A 21 -6.76 -5.62 -9.93
C GLU A 21 -6.33 -4.67 -11.06
N GLN A 22 -6.04 -3.40 -10.74
CA GLN A 22 -5.51 -2.43 -11.71
C GLN A 22 -4.06 -2.75 -12.11
N HIS A 23 -3.24 -3.20 -11.16
CA HIS A 23 -1.87 -3.67 -11.45
C HIS A 23 -1.92 -4.86 -12.40
N LEU A 24 -2.73 -5.88 -12.09
CA LEU A 24 -2.91 -7.07 -12.92
C LEU A 24 -3.35 -6.72 -14.35
N ASN A 25 -4.31 -5.80 -14.50
CA ASN A 25 -4.75 -5.34 -15.82
C ASN A 25 -3.61 -4.68 -16.61
N THR A 26 -2.78 -3.87 -15.96
CA THR A 26 -1.62 -3.23 -16.59
C THR A 26 -0.58 -4.27 -17.02
N ILE A 27 -0.31 -5.27 -16.17
CA ILE A 27 0.58 -6.39 -16.50
C ILE A 27 0.04 -7.21 -17.68
N ASN A 28 -1.26 -7.49 -17.71
CA ASN A 28 -1.88 -8.21 -18.83
C ASN A 28 -1.78 -7.44 -20.15
N GLN A 29 -1.91 -6.11 -20.13
CA GLN A 29 -1.67 -5.27 -21.31
C GLN A 29 -0.23 -5.42 -21.81
N ILE A 30 0.76 -5.30 -20.91
CA ILE A 30 2.17 -5.49 -21.24
C ILE A 30 2.42 -6.88 -21.84
N LEU A 31 1.88 -7.93 -21.23
CA LEU A 31 2.02 -9.31 -21.70
C LEU A 31 1.35 -9.56 -23.06
N SER A 32 0.29 -8.82 -23.37
CA SER A 32 -0.35 -8.85 -24.70
C SER A 32 0.41 -8.05 -25.78
N GLY A 33 1.53 -7.43 -25.42
CA GLY A 33 2.35 -6.60 -26.31
C GLY A 33 1.87 -5.15 -26.43
N GLN A 34 0.92 -4.73 -25.59
CA GLN A 34 0.49 -3.33 -25.52
C GLN A 34 1.41 -2.57 -24.57
N ILE A 35 1.83 -1.37 -24.98
CA ILE A 35 2.59 -0.47 -24.13
C ILE A 35 1.60 0.46 -23.40
N PRO A 36 1.50 0.39 -22.07
CA PRO A 36 0.60 1.26 -21.32
C PRO A 36 0.99 2.73 -21.49
N ASN A 37 0.03 3.58 -21.85
CA ASN A 37 0.28 5.01 -21.97
C ASN A 37 0.02 5.72 -20.63
N MET A 38 1.05 5.80 -19.78
CA MET A 38 0.94 6.35 -18.43
C MET A 38 0.65 7.86 -18.38
N ALA A 39 0.87 8.59 -19.47
CA ALA A 39 0.61 10.03 -19.56
C ALA A 39 -0.86 10.42 -19.29
N GLN A 40 -1.79 9.46 -19.43
CA GLN A 40 -3.22 9.71 -19.24
C GLN A 40 -3.71 9.30 -17.84
N GLN A 41 -3.00 8.39 -17.16
CA GLN A 41 -3.44 7.83 -15.87
C GLN A 41 -3.08 8.75 -14.70
N GLN A 42 -1.99 9.52 -14.81
CA GLN A 42 -1.61 10.54 -13.82
C GLN A 42 -2.63 11.69 -13.72
N GLY A 43 -3.43 11.91 -14.79
CA GLY A 43 -4.47 12.93 -14.83
C GLY A 43 -5.74 12.58 -14.04
N GLN A 44 -5.96 11.31 -13.69
CA GLN A 44 -7.19 10.88 -13.01
C GLN A 44 -7.04 10.77 -11.49
N GLN A 45 -5.82 10.58 -10.97
CA GLN A 45 -5.54 10.68 -9.52
C GLN A 45 -5.14 12.09 -9.08
N GLY A 46 -4.63 12.94 -9.99
CA GLY A 46 -4.30 14.33 -9.69
C GLY A 46 -5.51 15.24 -9.37
N GLN A 47 -6.73 14.83 -9.74
CA GLN A 47 -7.92 15.67 -9.62
C GLN A 47 -8.76 15.44 -8.35
N GLN A 48 -8.28 14.64 -7.39
CA GLN A 48 -8.90 14.55 -6.05
C GLN A 48 -8.00 15.09 -4.93
N GLN A 49 -6.75 15.46 -5.24
CA GLN A 49 -5.78 15.96 -4.26
C GLN A 49 -5.45 17.45 -4.43
N GLY A 50 -6.25 18.19 -5.21
CA GLY A 50 -6.03 19.60 -5.54
C GLY A 50 -6.92 20.62 -4.82
N GLN A 51 -7.80 20.20 -3.91
CA GLN A 51 -8.72 21.12 -3.21
C GLN A 51 -8.89 20.78 -1.72
N GLN A 52 -7.77 20.73 -1.00
CA GLN A 52 -7.76 20.87 0.46
C GLN A 52 -6.43 21.47 0.93
N GLY A 53 -5.97 22.49 0.19
CA GLY A 53 -4.81 23.30 0.54
C GLY A 53 -5.23 24.60 1.22
N GLN A 54 -5.90 24.53 2.38
CA GLN A 54 -5.85 25.60 3.37
C GLN A 54 -6.52 25.15 4.67
N GLN A 55 -5.83 25.43 5.78
CA GLN A 55 -6.31 25.36 7.16
C GLN A 55 -6.16 23.99 7.84
N GLN A 56 -5.00 23.74 8.45
CA GLN A 56 -4.88 23.51 9.91
C GLN A 56 -3.40 23.35 10.34
N SER A 57 -2.64 24.44 10.31
CA SER A 57 -1.34 24.52 10.99
C SER A 57 -1.56 24.97 12.43
N SER A 58 -1.77 24.02 13.33
CA SER A 58 -1.37 24.06 14.75
C SER A 58 -2.15 22.98 15.51
N GLN A 59 -1.58 21.78 15.59
CA GLN A 59 -1.86 20.94 16.74
C GLN A 59 -0.62 20.12 17.07
N ASN A 60 0.09 20.67 18.03
CA ASN A 60 1.13 20.09 18.85
C ASN A 60 0.71 18.69 19.37
N MET A 61 1.14 17.62 18.69
CA MET A 61 1.10 16.26 19.25
C MET A 61 2.30 16.10 20.17
N SER A 62 2.11 16.56 21.40
CA SER A 62 2.87 16.10 22.55
C SER A 62 2.69 14.59 22.66
N MET A 63 3.69 13.85 22.20
CA MET A 63 3.87 12.42 22.42
C MET A 63 4.21 12.22 23.90
N GLN A 64 3.20 12.31 24.76
CA GLN A 64 3.34 12.17 26.20
C GLN A 64 2.13 11.42 26.72
N GLY A 65 2.27 10.10 26.79
CA GLY A 65 1.19 9.21 27.19
C GLY A 65 1.48 7.74 26.86
N MET A 66 2.65 7.23 27.26
CA MET A 66 2.81 5.80 27.50
C MET A 66 1.86 5.42 28.65
N SER A 67 0.60 5.15 28.32
CA SER A 67 -0.30 4.41 29.19
C SER A 67 -0.31 2.97 28.70
N SER A 68 0.50 2.16 29.38
CA SER A 68 0.28 0.72 29.46
C SER A 68 -1.11 0.53 30.06
N GLY A 69 -2.09 0.20 29.23
CA GLY A 69 -3.48 0.14 29.67
C GLY A 69 -4.35 -0.51 28.63
N GLN A 70 -4.43 -1.83 28.70
CA GLN A 70 -5.38 -2.69 27.99
C GLN A 70 -4.97 -3.07 26.56
N THR A 71 -3.93 -3.92 26.45
CA THR A 71 -3.80 -4.89 25.36
C THR A 71 -5.02 -5.84 25.42
N GLY A 72 -6.17 -5.37 24.94
CA GLY A 72 -7.24 -6.25 24.51
C GLY A 72 -6.62 -7.24 23.54
N MET A 73 -6.85 -8.54 23.73
CA MET A 73 -6.26 -9.62 22.94
C MET A 73 -6.15 -9.19 21.47
N THR A 74 -4.95 -8.85 21.03
CA THR A 74 -4.69 -8.55 19.63
C THR A 74 -5.19 -9.75 18.86
N ASN A 75 -6.14 -9.56 17.94
CA ASN A 75 -6.69 -10.68 17.20
C ASN A 75 -5.54 -11.33 16.41
N GLN A 76 -5.07 -12.48 16.90
CA GLN A 76 -3.92 -13.18 16.35
C GLN A 76 -4.14 -13.51 14.87
N GLN A 77 -5.37 -13.81 14.48
CA GLN A 77 -5.68 -14.10 13.06
C GLN A 77 -5.49 -12.86 12.17
N ASP A 78 -5.89 -11.68 12.65
CA ASP A 78 -5.66 -10.44 11.90
C ASP A 78 -4.16 -10.07 11.86
N ALA A 79 -3.43 -10.35 12.94
CA ALA A 79 -1.98 -10.14 13.01
C ALA A 79 -1.21 -11.06 12.05
N ASP A 80 -1.57 -12.34 11.99
CA ASP A 80 -1.00 -13.33 11.06
C ASP A 80 -1.33 -12.93 9.62
N LEU A 81 -2.58 -12.56 9.34
CA LEU A 81 -3.02 -12.07 8.03
C LEU A 81 -2.21 -10.84 7.59
N CYS A 82 -2.01 -9.84 8.46
CA CYS A 82 -1.23 -8.66 8.11
C CYS A 82 0.26 -8.99 7.90
N THR A 83 0.80 -9.96 8.64
CA THR A 83 2.17 -10.44 8.46
C THR A 83 2.35 -11.09 7.09
N ASP A 84 1.40 -11.92 6.68
CA ASP A 84 1.41 -12.57 5.36
C ASP A 84 1.26 -11.55 4.24
N LEU A 85 0.32 -10.61 4.38
CA LEU A 85 0.12 -9.53 3.40
C LEU A 85 1.39 -8.68 3.27
N LEU A 86 1.93 -8.17 4.38
CA LEU A 86 3.14 -7.33 4.35
C LEU A 86 4.35 -8.07 3.78
N SER A 87 4.50 -9.37 4.05
CA SER A 87 5.56 -10.19 3.48
C SER A 87 5.39 -10.39 1.98
N THR A 88 4.14 -10.55 1.52
CA THR A 88 3.80 -10.63 0.10
C THR A 88 4.12 -9.31 -0.61
N GLU A 89 3.71 -8.17 -0.05
CA GLU A 89 4.02 -6.84 -0.63
C GLU A 89 5.53 -6.62 -0.78
N LYS A 90 6.31 -6.96 0.25
CA LYS A 90 7.78 -6.86 0.20
C LYS A 90 8.38 -7.73 -0.91
N TYR A 91 7.86 -8.95 -1.07
CA TYR A 91 8.32 -9.88 -2.10
C TYR A 91 7.99 -9.40 -3.51
N VAL A 92 6.74 -8.95 -3.72
CA VAL A 92 6.27 -8.41 -5.01
C VAL A 92 7.04 -7.13 -5.36
N SER A 93 7.20 -6.22 -4.40
CA SER A 93 7.97 -4.99 -4.59
C SER A 93 9.43 -5.25 -4.98
N GLY A 94 10.08 -6.24 -4.35
CA GLY A 94 11.43 -6.66 -4.75
C GLY A 94 11.48 -7.24 -6.16
N THR A 95 10.41 -7.92 -6.60
CA THR A 95 10.30 -8.45 -7.96
C THR A 95 10.17 -7.31 -8.98
N TYR A 96 9.37 -6.28 -8.68
CA TYR A 96 9.25 -5.10 -9.53
C TYR A 96 10.58 -4.33 -9.65
N ASP A 97 11.32 -4.14 -8.56
CA ASP A 97 12.65 -3.51 -8.60
C ASP A 97 13.57 -4.21 -9.62
N ILE A 98 13.68 -5.55 -9.51
CA ILE A 98 14.49 -6.35 -10.44
C ILE A 98 13.99 -6.20 -11.88
N ALA A 99 12.69 -6.35 -12.10
CA ALA A 99 12.09 -6.24 -13.42
C ALA A 99 12.36 -4.87 -14.06
N ILE A 100 12.17 -3.78 -13.31
CA ILE A 100 12.44 -2.41 -13.77
C ILE A 100 13.89 -2.26 -14.24
N PHE A 101 14.86 -2.88 -13.55
CA PHE A 101 16.26 -2.85 -13.98
C PHE A 101 16.46 -3.58 -15.32
N GLU A 102 15.83 -4.73 -15.51
CA GLU A 102 16.06 -5.63 -16.65
C GLU A 102 15.26 -5.24 -17.92
N PHE A 103 14.12 -4.55 -17.78
CA PHE A 103 13.32 -4.11 -18.92
C PHE A 103 14.04 -3.03 -19.75
N ARG A 104 14.02 -3.22 -21.08
CA ARG A 104 14.64 -2.32 -22.07
C ARG A 104 13.74 -1.17 -22.51
N ASP A 105 12.42 -1.38 -22.51
CA ASP A 105 11.45 -0.39 -22.98
C ASP A 105 11.14 0.64 -21.87
N THR A 106 11.38 1.91 -22.15
CA THR A 106 11.20 3.01 -21.19
C THR A 106 9.76 3.16 -20.71
N ASN A 107 8.76 2.94 -21.58
CA ASN A 107 7.36 3.10 -21.22
C ASN A 107 6.91 1.94 -20.31
N ILE A 108 7.38 0.72 -20.58
CA ILE A 108 7.16 -0.43 -19.68
C ILE A 108 7.84 -0.15 -18.33
N ARG A 109 9.08 0.35 -18.32
CA ARG A 109 9.75 0.75 -17.07
C ARG A 109 8.93 1.79 -16.30
N GLN A 110 8.36 2.79 -16.96
CA GLN A 110 7.54 3.81 -16.32
C GLN A 110 6.26 3.22 -15.71
N ALA A 111 5.57 2.32 -16.42
CA ALA A 111 4.41 1.62 -15.89
C ALA A 111 4.75 0.77 -14.66
N LEU A 112 5.85 0.02 -14.72
CA LEU A 112 6.32 -0.79 -13.59
C LEU A 112 6.78 0.07 -12.41
N ASN A 113 7.42 1.23 -12.64
CA ASN A 113 7.78 2.16 -11.58
C ASN A 113 6.55 2.75 -10.88
N HIS A 114 5.47 2.99 -11.62
CA HIS A 114 4.21 3.44 -11.03
C HIS A 114 3.64 2.38 -10.10
N ILE A 115 3.53 1.13 -10.58
CA ILE A 115 3.08 0.01 -9.76
C ILE A 115 4.00 -0.16 -8.54
N GLN A 116 5.32 -0.13 -8.73
CA GLN A 116 6.29 -0.25 -7.63
C GLN A 116 6.08 0.79 -6.52
N LYS A 117 5.72 2.04 -6.89
CA LYS A 117 5.38 3.07 -5.92
C LYS A 117 4.10 2.71 -5.15
N GLU A 118 3.09 2.20 -5.85
CA GLU A 118 1.84 1.74 -5.24
C GLU A 118 2.08 0.56 -4.29
N GLU A 119 2.93 -0.42 -4.64
CA GLU A 119 3.26 -1.55 -3.74
C GLU A 119 3.97 -1.10 -2.45
N GLN A 120 4.83 -0.09 -2.55
CA GLN A 120 5.46 0.50 -1.37
C GLN A 120 4.42 1.20 -0.47
N GLU A 121 3.47 1.91 -1.07
CA GLU A 121 2.34 2.54 -0.36
C GLU A 121 1.39 1.48 0.26
N HIS A 122 1.17 0.35 -0.41
CA HIS A 122 0.42 -0.79 0.12
C HIS A 122 1.10 -1.34 1.40
N GLY A 123 2.40 -1.60 1.31
CA GLY A 123 3.22 -2.04 2.44
C GLY A 123 3.18 -1.04 3.61
N GLU A 124 3.26 0.26 3.33
CA GLU A 124 3.14 1.32 4.35
C GLU A 124 1.77 1.31 5.03
N LYS A 125 0.66 1.21 4.28
CA LYS A 125 -0.69 1.14 4.85
C LYS A 125 -0.86 -0.05 5.79
N ILE A 126 -0.36 -1.23 5.40
CA ILE A 126 -0.42 -2.44 6.24
C ILE A 126 0.44 -2.25 7.50
N PHE A 127 1.67 -1.74 7.35
CA PHE A 127 2.55 -1.45 8.47
C PHE A 127 1.91 -0.48 9.47
N ASN A 128 1.33 0.62 8.99
CA ASN A 128 0.67 1.62 9.84
C ASN A 128 -0.54 1.02 10.58
N TYR A 129 -1.33 0.18 9.90
CA TYR A 129 -2.40 -0.57 10.56
C TYR A 129 -1.85 -1.46 11.68
N MET A 130 -0.85 -2.29 11.39
CA MET A 130 -0.25 -3.19 12.39
C MET A 130 0.35 -2.42 13.56
N GLN A 131 1.06 -1.32 13.30
CA GLN A 131 1.63 -0.46 14.33
C GLN A 131 0.54 0.13 15.24
N SER A 132 -0.56 0.63 14.66
CA SER A 132 -1.69 1.20 15.42
C SER A 132 -2.38 0.19 16.34
N LYS A 133 -2.30 -1.11 16.03
CA LYS A 133 -2.87 -2.21 16.80
C LYS A 133 -1.86 -2.93 17.70
N GLY A 134 -0.61 -2.44 17.76
CA GLY A 134 0.46 -3.07 18.53
C GLY A 134 0.87 -4.46 18.01
N MET A 135 0.62 -4.74 16.73
CA MET A 135 0.94 -6.02 16.06
C MET A 135 2.37 -6.07 15.51
N TYR A 136 3.07 -4.94 15.45
CA TYR A 136 4.38 -4.85 14.80
C TYR A 136 5.43 -4.20 15.71
N ASN A 137 6.54 -4.91 15.89
CA ASN A 137 7.70 -4.38 16.60
C ASN A 137 8.58 -3.59 15.62
N VAL A 138 8.49 -2.28 15.68
CA VAL A 138 9.32 -1.38 14.87
C VAL A 138 10.76 -1.45 15.37
N GLN A 139 11.68 -1.87 14.51
CA GLN A 139 13.12 -1.69 14.74
C GLN A 139 13.45 -0.24 14.36
N GLN A 140 13.83 0.58 15.34
CA GLN A 140 14.31 1.95 15.15
C GLN A 140 15.83 1.98 15.12
#